data_AF-A0A7C6ZVB2-F1
#
_entry.id   AF-A0A7C6ZVB2-F1
#
_cell.length_a   1.000
_cell.length_b   1.000
_cell.length_c   1.000
_cell.angle_alpha   90.00
_cell.angle_beta   90.00
_cell.angle_gamma   90.00
#
_symmetry.space_group_name_H-M   'P 1'
#
loop_
_entity.id
_entity.type
_entity.pdbx_description
1 polymer ?
#
loop_
_entity_poly.entity_id
_entity_poly.type
_entity_poly.pdbx_seq_one_letter_code
_entity_poly.pdbx_strand_id
1 'polypeptide(L)'
;MVQKSDLPFGSEFSPSQIELPELLDLAMTHAGDVKALQAAIQARFFSTHGAGNAKNQATLAMNCRLGMKAYGLIDEDANPTDFGRRLHSLRNNESKLYEALARHILLNLKGMALVQCIRDMTAAGEVVNLTTLRSGLAERGIHYPSGGKADTNLSIVMIDRTDLNEIRSYPTHVVDAFNREARHAMTLKQLDL
;
A
#
# COMPACT_ATOMS: atom_id res chain seq x y z
N MET A 1 -24.03 11.54 -1.77
CA MET A 1 -23.14 10.36 -1.84
C MET A 1 -21.72 10.82 -1.55
N VAL A 2 -20.98 10.14 -0.66
CA VAL A 2 -19.57 10.45 -0.42
C VAL A 2 -18.76 9.92 -1.61
N GLN A 3 -17.97 10.79 -2.25
CA GLN A 3 -17.09 10.40 -3.35
C GLN A 3 -16.02 9.43 -2.81
N LYS A 4 -15.77 8.33 -3.54
CA LYS A 4 -14.70 7.37 -3.17
C LYS A 4 -13.33 7.99 -3.48
N SER A 5 -12.33 7.65 -2.67
CA SER A 5 -10.94 8.05 -2.91
C SER A 5 -10.45 7.55 -4.27
N ASP A 6 -9.75 8.40 -4.99
CA ASP A 6 -9.06 8.07 -6.23
C ASP A 6 -7.72 7.36 -6.01
N LEU A 7 -7.18 7.45 -4.80
CA LEU A 7 -5.97 6.76 -4.37
C LEU A 7 -6.33 5.56 -3.48
N PRO A 8 -5.66 4.40 -3.64
CA PRO A 8 -5.84 3.25 -2.77
C PRO A 8 -5.40 3.56 -1.33
N PHE A 9 -6.12 2.99 -0.37
CA PHE A 9 -5.74 2.94 1.04
C PHE A 9 -4.92 1.67 1.30
N GLY A 10 -3.98 1.70 2.26
CA GLY A 10 -3.10 0.56 2.47
C GLY A 10 -2.36 0.49 3.79
N SER A 11 -2.85 1.10 4.87
CA SER A 11 -2.13 1.09 6.15
C SER A 11 -1.81 -0.33 6.61
N GLU A 12 -2.82 -1.20 6.63
CA GLU A 12 -2.69 -2.64 6.94
C GLU A 12 -2.21 -3.48 5.74
N PHE A 13 -2.02 -2.87 4.57
CA PHE A 13 -1.41 -3.46 3.37
C PHE A 13 -0.07 -2.75 3.09
N SER A 14 0.77 -2.62 4.12
CA SER A 14 2.12 -2.06 4.03
C SER A 14 3.14 -3.10 4.47
N PRO A 15 4.41 -3.06 4.00
CA PRO A 15 5.39 -4.07 4.37
C PRO A 15 5.67 -4.15 5.88
N SER A 16 5.52 -3.04 6.61
CA SER A 16 5.66 -3.05 8.08
C SER A 16 4.58 -3.90 8.76
N GLN A 17 3.43 -4.12 8.10
CA GLN A 17 2.33 -4.92 8.61
C GLN A 17 2.33 -6.36 8.05
N ILE A 18 2.70 -6.54 6.78
CA ILE A 18 2.58 -7.84 6.08
C ILE A 18 3.85 -8.24 5.33
N GLU A 19 3.97 -9.53 5.05
CA GLU A 19 4.95 -10.05 4.10
C GLU A 19 4.25 -10.31 2.78
N LEU A 20 4.62 -9.58 1.72
CA LEU A 20 3.90 -9.62 0.44
C LEU A 20 3.94 -11.02 -0.22
N PRO A 21 5.07 -11.75 -0.28
CA PRO A 21 5.09 -13.11 -0.80
C PRO A 21 4.08 -14.03 -0.10
N GLU A 22 4.06 -14.01 1.23
CA GLU A 22 3.18 -14.85 2.03
C GLU A 22 1.71 -14.44 1.89
N LEU A 23 1.43 -13.15 1.83
CA LEU A 23 0.08 -12.63 1.60
C LEU A 23 -0.46 -13.07 0.23
N LEU A 24 0.40 -13.12 -0.80
CA LEU A 24 0.04 -13.64 -2.12
C LEU A 24 -0.24 -15.15 -2.07
N ASP A 25 0.54 -15.94 -1.31
CA ASP A 25 0.28 -17.37 -1.10
C ASP A 25 -1.08 -17.60 -0.41
N LEU A 26 -1.44 -16.80 0.58
CA LEU A 26 -2.75 -16.86 1.23
C LEU A 26 -3.90 -16.57 0.25
N ALA A 27 -3.74 -15.55 -0.61
CA ALA A 27 -4.74 -15.23 -1.63
C ALA A 27 -4.91 -16.33 -2.68
N MET A 28 -3.83 -17.03 -3.05
CA MET A 28 -3.92 -18.19 -3.94
C MET A 28 -4.62 -19.37 -3.27
N THR A 29 -4.30 -19.62 -2.00
CA THR A 29 -4.84 -20.75 -1.23
C THR A 29 -6.34 -20.60 -0.95
N HIS A 30 -6.79 -19.38 -0.70
CA HIS A 30 -8.19 -19.07 -0.34
C HIS A 30 -8.95 -18.33 -1.46
N ALA A 31 -8.57 -18.55 -2.72
CA ALA A 31 -9.19 -17.90 -3.86
C ALA A 31 -10.71 -18.15 -3.89
N GLY A 32 -11.49 -17.08 -4.02
CA GLY A 32 -12.95 -17.16 -4.04
C GLY A 32 -13.61 -17.27 -2.67
N ASP A 33 -12.84 -17.36 -1.57
CA ASP A 33 -13.36 -17.41 -0.20
C ASP A 33 -12.90 -16.20 0.62
N VAL A 34 -13.70 -15.14 0.57
CA VAL A 34 -13.48 -13.89 1.29
C VAL A 34 -13.28 -14.11 2.79
N LYS A 35 -14.05 -15.02 3.40
CA LYS A 35 -14.02 -15.24 4.86
C LYS A 35 -12.77 -16.02 5.26
N ALA A 36 -12.44 -17.08 4.51
CA ALA A 36 -11.25 -17.86 4.77
C ALA A 36 -9.97 -17.03 4.56
N LEU A 37 -9.90 -16.25 3.48
CA LEU A 37 -8.77 -15.35 3.23
C LEU A 37 -8.59 -14.35 4.39
N GLN A 38 -9.67 -13.70 4.83
CA GLN A 38 -9.59 -12.74 5.92
C GLN A 38 -9.15 -13.41 7.25
N ALA A 39 -9.66 -14.60 7.55
CA ALA A 39 -9.26 -15.34 8.74
C ALA A 39 -7.78 -15.74 8.69
N ALA A 40 -7.28 -16.16 7.52
CA ALA A 40 -5.88 -16.50 7.33
C ALA A 40 -4.96 -15.26 7.48
N ILE A 41 -5.35 -14.12 6.90
CA ILE A 41 -4.65 -12.84 7.07
C ILE A 41 -4.60 -12.45 8.56
N GLN A 42 -5.73 -12.56 9.27
CA GLN A 42 -5.79 -12.27 10.70
C GLN A 42 -4.84 -13.15 11.49
N ALA A 43 -4.89 -14.46 11.28
CA ALA A 43 -4.04 -15.41 12.00
C ALA A 43 -2.55 -15.14 11.74
N ARG A 44 -2.19 -14.84 10.49
CA ARG A 44 -0.80 -14.70 10.08
C ARG A 44 -0.14 -13.39 10.48
N PHE A 45 -0.86 -12.28 10.33
CA PHE A 45 -0.28 -10.94 10.45
C PHE A 45 -0.81 -10.14 11.64
N PHE A 46 -2.05 -10.41 12.09
CA PHE A 46 -2.73 -9.54 13.05
C PHE A 46 -3.15 -10.25 14.36
N SER A 47 -2.73 -11.49 14.59
CA SER A 47 -3.13 -12.30 15.76
C SER A 47 -2.63 -11.74 17.10
N THR A 48 -1.54 -10.98 17.08
CA THR A 48 -0.97 -10.27 18.24
C THR A 48 -1.28 -8.77 18.25
N HIS A 49 -1.96 -8.26 17.22
CA HIS A 49 -2.25 -6.83 17.07
C HIS A 49 -3.52 -6.41 17.84
N GLY A 50 -3.83 -5.10 17.82
CA GLY A 50 -5.11 -4.58 18.30
C GLY A 50 -5.31 -4.67 19.82
N ALA A 51 -4.22 -4.69 20.60
CA ALA A 51 -4.22 -4.82 22.06
C ALA A 51 -4.93 -6.09 22.55
N GLY A 52 -4.80 -7.19 21.80
CA GLY A 52 -5.43 -8.49 22.13
C GLY A 52 -6.95 -8.55 21.88
N ASN A 53 -7.53 -7.52 21.26
CA ASN A 53 -8.96 -7.49 20.97
C ASN A 53 -9.27 -8.15 19.61
N ALA A 54 -9.95 -9.30 19.63
CA ALA A 54 -10.29 -10.07 18.42
C ALA A 54 -11.08 -9.27 17.36
N LYS A 55 -11.95 -8.33 17.77
CA LYS A 55 -12.70 -7.48 16.84
C LYS A 55 -11.78 -6.49 16.12
N ASN A 56 -10.82 -5.91 16.84
CA ASN A 56 -9.82 -5.02 16.23
C ASN A 56 -8.94 -5.80 15.25
N GLN A 57 -8.48 -6.99 15.62
CA GLN A 57 -7.67 -7.86 14.77
C GLN A 57 -8.41 -8.25 13.48
N ALA A 58 -9.69 -8.61 13.59
CA ALA A 58 -10.54 -8.89 12.43
C ALA A 58 -10.72 -7.65 11.54
N THR A 59 -10.80 -6.45 12.14
CA THR A 59 -10.90 -5.18 11.39
C THR A 59 -9.60 -4.89 10.64
N LEU A 60 -8.43 -5.10 11.26
CA LEU A 60 -7.13 -4.93 10.61
C LEU A 60 -6.96 -5.90 9.42
N ALA A 61 -7.34 -7.17 9.61
CA ALA A 61 -7.31 -8.16 8.54
C ALA A 61 -8.26 -7.83 7.39
N MET A 62 -9.47 -7.34 7.70
CA MET A 62 -10.41 -6.84 6.71
C MET A 62 -9.81 -5.66 5.92
N ASN A 63 -9.21 -4.69 6.61
CA ASN A 63 -8.57 -3.54 5.97
C ASN A 63 -7.42 -3.97 5.05
N CYS A 64 -6.59 -4.92 5.48
CA CYS A 64 -5.53 -5.51 4.67
C CYS A 64 -6.10 -6.12 3.37
N ARG A 65 -7.14 -6.97 3.47
CA ARG A 65 -7.82 -7.57 2.30
C ARG A 65 -8.41 -6.49 1.37
N LEU A 66 -9.04 -5.47 1.94
CA LEU A 66 -9.56 -4.34 1.18
C LEU A 66 -8.43 -3.57 0.47
N GLY A 67 -7.25 -3.46 1.09
CA GLY A 67 -6.02 -2.94 0.48
C GLY A 67 -5.59 -3.81 -0.70
N MET A 68 -5.50 -5.14 -0.55
CA MET A 68 -5.18 -6.04 -1.67
C MET A 68 -6.08 -5.79 -2.88
N LYS A 69 -7.39 -5.59 -2.65
CA LYS A 69 -8.34 -5.24 -3.71
C LYS A 69 -8.04 -3.86 -4.31
N ALA A 70 -7.83 -2.85 -3.48
CA ALA A 70 -7.55 -1.48 -3.93
C ALA A 70 -6.25 -1.38 -4.77
N TYR A 71 -5.28 -2.23 -4.47
CA TYR A 71 -4.04 -2.37 -5.24
C TYR A 71 -4.15 -3.36 -6.42
N GLY A 72 -5.34 -3.90 -6.69
CA GLY A 72 -5.61 -4.75 -7.85
C GLY A 72 -5.08 -6.18 -7.75
N LEU A 73 -4.71 -6.67 -6.57
CA LEU A 73 -4.21 -8.05 -6.39
C LEU A 73 -5.35 -9.07 -6.43
N ILE A 74 -6.50 -8.71 -5.88
CA ILE A 74 -7.71 -9.55 -5.83
C ILE A 74 -8.94 -8.76 -6.31
N ASP A 75 -10.00 -9.47 -6.70
CA ASP A 75 -11.31 -8.90 -6.97
C ASP A 75 -12.20 -8.82 -5.72
N GLU A 76 -13.48 -8.48 -5.90
CA GLU A 76 -14.46 -8.36 -4.80
C GLU A 76 -14.72 -9.70 -4.08
N ASP A 77 -14.59 -10.81 -4.80
CA ASP A 77 -14.85 -12.17 -4.32
C ASP A 77 -13.59 -12.87 -3.83
N ALA A 78 -12.49 -12.11 -3.65
CA ALA A 78 -11.17 -12.61 -3.25
C ALA A 78 -10.54 -13.60 -4.26
N ASN A 79 -10.91 -13.54 -5.55
CA ASN A 79 -10.12 -14.21 -6.57
C ASN A 79 -8.89 -13.37 -6.91
N PRO A 80 -7.71 -13.99 -7.05
CA PRO A 80 -6.55 -13.30 -7.60
C PRO A 80 -6.87 -12.73 -8.98
N THR A 81 -6.47 -11.50 -9.25
CA THR A 81 -6.53 -10.92 -10.61
C THR A 81 -5.36 -11.45 -11.46
N ASP A 82 -5.32 -11.08 -12.74
CA ASP A 82 -4.14 -11.35 -13.57
C ASP A 82 -2.88 -10.69 -13.01
N PHE A 83 -3.02 -9.49 -12.45
CA PHE A 83 -1.93 -8.79 -11.79
C PHE A 83 -1.50 -9.51 -10.50
N GLY A 84 -2.45 -9.95 -9.67
CA GLY A 84 -2.17 -10.75 -8.47
C GLY A 84 -1.44 -12.07 -8.78
N ARG A 85 -1.89 -12.79 -9.82
CA ARG A 85 -1.21 -14.00 -10.32
C ARG A 85 0.21 -13.71 -10.81
N ARG A 86 0.40 -12.60 -11.53
CA ARG A 86 1.73 -12.18 -11.98
C ARG A 86 2.64 -11.82 -10.81
N LEU A 87 2.15 -11.14 -9.77
CA LEU A 87 2.97 -10.88 -8.58
C LEU A 87 3.34 -12.17 -7.86
N HIS A 88 2.40 -13.10 -7.70
CA HIS A 88 2.67 -14.40 -7.07
C HIS A 88 3.75 -15.21 -7.81
N SER A 89 3.80 -15.17 -9.15
CA SER A 89 4.87 -15.85 -9.90
C SER A 89 6.26 -15.24 -9.65
N LEU A 90 6.33 -13.99 -9.19
CA LEU A 90 7.55 -13.27 -8.84
C LEU A 90 7.91 -13.38 -7.34
N ARG A 91 7.11 -14.08 -6.52
CA ARG A 91 7.26 -14.07 -5.04
C ARG A 91 8.63 -14.50 -4.51
N ASN A 92 9.37 -15.31 -5.28
CA ASN A 92 10.72 -15.77 -4.93
C ASN A 92 11.84 -14.83 -5.44
N ASN A 93 11.48 -13.75 -6.14
CA ASN A 93 12.40 -12.72 -6.61
C ASN A 93 11.90 -11.36 -6.12
N GLU A 94 12.29 -11.04 -4.89
CA GLU A 94 11.87 -9.84 -4.16
C GLU A 94 12.02 -8.55 -4.98
N SER A 95 13.18 -8.35 -5.61
CA SER A 95 13.43 -7.16 -6.43
C SER A 95 12.42 -7.03 -7.58
N LYS A 96 12.16 -8.12 -8.31
CA LYS A 96 11.17 -8.11 -9.40
C LYS A 96 9.74 -7.99 -8.90
N LEU A 97 9.43 -8.57 -7.73
CA LEU A 97 8.11 -8.48 -7.10
C LEU A 97 7.76 -7.03 -6.78
N TYR A 98 8.64 -6.32 -6.07
CA TYR A 98 8.39 -4.94 -5.68
C TYR A 98 8.52 -3.96 -6.86
N GLU A 99 9.41 -4.21 -7.83
CA GLU A 99 9.43 -3.43 -9.08
C GLU A 99 8.10 -3.53 -9.82
N ALA A 100 7.54 -4.74 -9.93
CA ALA A 100 6.25 -4.97 -10.55
C ALA A 100 5.11 -4.25 -9.82
N LEU A 101 5.10 -4.28 -8.49
CA LEU A 101 4.11 -3.57 -7.68
C LEU A 101 4.23 -2.04 -7.82
N ALA A 102 5.45 -1.51 -7.72
CA ALA A 102 5.72 -0.08 -7.88
C ALA A 102 5.27 0.43 -9.25
N ARG A 103 5.61 -0.29 -10.33
CA ARG A 103 5.16 0.04 -11.69
C ARG A 103 3.64 0.04 -11.79
N HIS A 104 2.97 -0.91 -11.16
CA HIS A 104 1.51 -0.95 -11.17
C HIS A 104 0.90 0.27 -10.48
N ILE A 105 1.41 0.64 -9.30
CA ILE A 105 0.95 1.82 -8.54
C ILE A 105 1.11 3.10 -9.36
N LEU A 106 2.31 3.30 -9.92
CA LEU A 106 2.64 4.49 -10.70
C LEU A 106 1.75 4.64 -11.93
N LEU A 107 1.61 3.56 -12.71
CA LEU A 107 0.98 3.60 -14.02
C LEU A 107 -0.55 3.43 -13.97
N ASN A 108 -1.09 2.72 -12.98
CA ASN A 108 -2.50 2.32 -12.96
C ASN A 108 -3.29 2.87 -11.77
N LEU A 109 -2.62 3.28 -10.67
CA LEU A 109 -3.27 3.72 -9.44
C LEU A 109 -3.01 5.21 -9.16
N LYS A 110 -2.91 6.01 -10.23
CA LYS A 110 -2.66 7.46 -10.19
C LYS A 110 -1.37 7.86 -9.45
N GLY A 111 -0.43 6.94 -9.24
CA GLY A 111 0.84 7.22 -8.56
C GLY A 111 1.69 8.26 -9.30
N MET A 112 1.72 8.24 -10.63
CA MET A 112 2.41 9.29 -11.41
C MET A 112 1.83 10.69 -11.17
N ALA A 113 0.51 10.81 -11.03
CA ALA A 113 -0.12 12.09 -10.79
C ALA A 113 0.17 12.60 -9.37
N LEU A 114 0.29 11.70 -8.39
CA LEU A 114 0.78 12.06 -7.07
C LEU A 114 2.21 12.59 -7.12
N VAL A 115 3.12 11.86 -7.79
CA VAL A 115 4.52 12.28 -7.93
C VAL A 115 4.59 13.66 -8.60
N GLN A 116 3.81 13.90 -9.65
CA GLN A 116 3.77 15.20 -10.32
C GLN A 116 3.24 16.31 -9.41
N CYS A 117 2.20 16.04 -8.62
CA CYS A 117 1.68 16.98 -7.63
C CYS A 117 2.76 17.41 -6.62
N ILE A 118 3.51 16.43 -6.07
CA ILE A 118 4.59 16.69 -5.12
C ILE A 118 5.69 17.53 -5.77
N ARG A 119 6.06 17.22 -7.02
CA ARG A 119 7.08 17.97 -7.77
C ARG A 119 6.67 19.42 -8.00
N ASP A 120 5.42 19.65 -8.41
CA ASP A 120 4.91 20.99 -8.69
C ASP A 120 4.87 21.85 -7.42
N MET A 121 4.32 21.30 -6.33
CA MET A 121 4.29 21.95 -5.02
C MET A 121 5.71 22.29 -4.54
N THR A 122 6.64 21.35 -4.70
CA THR A 122 8.05 21.56 -4.33
C THR A 122 8.72 22.64 -5.16
N ALA A 123 8.48 22.66 -6.48
CA ALA A 123 9.00 23.68 -7.38
C ALA A 123 8.44 25.07 -7.07
N ALA A 124 7.20 25.13 -6.57
CA ALA A 124 6.57 26.36 -6.08
C ALA A 124 7.06 26.79 -4.69
N GLY A 125 7.94 26.01 -4.04
CA GLY A 125 8.43 26.30 -2.69
C GLY A 125 7.41 26.01 -1.58
N GLU A 126 6.36 25.25 -1.88
CA GLU A 126 5.33 24.88 -0.92
C GLU A 126 5.82 23.80 0.05
N VAL A 127 5.32 23.84 1.29
CA VAL A 127 5.54 22.77 2.25
C VAL A 127 4.65 21.59 1.90
N VAL A 128 5.24 20.49 1.44
CA VAL A 128 4.52 19.24 1.17
C VAL A 128 4.24 18.50 2.48
N ASN A 129 2.97 18.39 2.84
CA ASN A 129 2.45 17.56 3.94
C ASN A 129 1.08 17.00 3.54
N LEU A 130 0.47 16.12 4.34
CA LEU A 130 -0.80 15.47 3.99
C LEU A 130 -1.95 16.45 3.70
N THR A 131 -1.97 17.59 4.40
CA THR A 131 -3.00 18.61 4.22
C THR A 131 -2.80 19.36 2.91
N THR A 132 -1.59 19.85 2.64
CA THR A 132 -1.28 20.61 1.42
C THR A 132 -1.31 19.71 0.18
N LEU A 133 -0.85 18.46 0.31
CA LEU A 133 -0.88 17.47 -0.76
C LEU A 133 -2.30 17.09 -1.16
N ARG A 134 -3.23 16.98 -0.21
CA ARG A 134 -4.65 16.79 -0.51
C ARG A 134 -5.19 17.95 -1.36
N SER A 135 -4.89 19.19 -0.97
CA SER A 135 -5.31 20.37 -1.72
C SER A 135 -4.73 20.36 -3.14
N GLY A 136 -3.43 20.11 -3.28
CA GLY A 136 -2.76 20.04 -4.58
C GLY A 136 -3.30 18.91 -5.48
N LEU A 137 -3.67 17.76 -4.91
CA LEU A 137 -4.33 16.67 -5.64
C LEU A 137 -5.75 17.05 -6.06
N ALA A 138 -6.51 17.70 -5.20
CA ALA A 138 -7.87 18.13 -5.48
C ALA A 138 -7.91 19.16 -6.63
N GLU A 139 -6.95 20.09 -6.67
CA GLU A 139 -6.77 21.04 -7.79
C GLU A 139 -6.50 20.33 -9.13
N ARG A 140 -5.90 19.13 -9.08
CA ARG A 140 -5.65 18.26 -10.24
C ARG A 140 -6.80 17.29 -10.53
N GLY A 141 -7.95 17.47 -9.88
CA GLY A 141 -9.13 16.63 -10.05
C GLY A 141 -9.01 15.24 -9.42
N ILE A 142 -8.04 15.03 -8.52
CA ILE A 142 -7.83 13.76 -7.82
C ILE A 142 -8.43 13.89 -6.42
N HIS A 143 -9.52 13.17 -6.20
CA HIS A 143 -10.23 13.19 -4.94
C HIS A 143 -9.54 12.30 -3.90
N TYR A 144 -9.19 12.90 -2.77
CA TYR A 144 -8.68 12.21 -1.61
C TYR A 144 -9.39 12.74 -0.34
N PRO A 145 -10.18 11.91 0.36
CA PRO A 145 -11.12 12.38 1.38
C PRO A 145 -10.43 12.94 2.63
N SER A 146 -11.12 13.87 3.31
CA SER A 146 -10.72 14.43 4.60
C SER A 146 -11.26 13.63 5.78
N GLY A 147 -10.36 12.91 6.49
CA GLY A 147 -10.51 12.58 7.92
C GLY A 147 -11.03 11.18 8.30
N GLY A 148 -10.34 10.59 9.29
CA GLY A 148 -10.73 9.45 10.11
C GLY A 148 -9.51 8.79 10.78
N LYS A 149 -9.26 9.10 12.07
CA LYS A 149 -8.10 8.69 12.91
C LYS A 149 -6.75 8.54 12.18
N ALA A 150 -6.03 9.67 12.18
CA ALA A 150 -4.62 9.87 11.86
C ALA A 150 -4.23 9.53 10.43
N ASP A 151 -3.89 10.55 9.64
CA ASP A 151 -2.62 10.65 8.88
C ASP A 151 -2.06 9.44 8.09
N THR A 152 -2.83 8.37 7.87
CA THR A 152 -2.30 7.05 7.47
C THR A 152 -2.87 6.52 6.16
N ASN A 153 -3.96 7.10 5.67
CA ASN A 153 -4.59 6.67 4.40
C ASN A 153 -3.77 7.01 3.14
N LEU A 154 -2.64 7.70 3.28
CA LEU A 154 -1.69 7.99 2.21
C LEU A 154 -0.51 7.01 2.26
N SER A 155 -0.80 5.71 2.35
CA SER A 155 0.21 4.64 2.30
C SER A 155 0.71 4.39 0.86
N ILE A 156 0.23 5.17 -0.11
CA ILE A 156 1.05 5.62 -1.24
C ILE A 156 1.99 6.67 -0.62
N VAL A 157 3.17 6.36 -0.12
CA VAL A 157 4.12 5.35 -0.56
C VAL A 157 5.04 5.06 0.63
N MET A 158 5.68 3.89 0.62
CA MET A 158 7.02 3.56 1.14
C MET A 158 8.13 4.64 0.97
N ILE A 159 7.81 5.91 1.14
CA ILE A 159 8.62 7.06 0.76
C ILE A 159 8.49 8.05 1.91
N ASP A 160 9.55 8.12 2.72
CA ASP A 160 9.67 9.09 3.80
C ASP A 160 10.06 10.47 3.22
N ARG A 161 10.24 11.47 4.09
CA ARG A 161 10.66 12.82 3.66
C ARG A 161 11.99 12.80 2.89
N THR A 162 12.88 11.88 3.21
CA THR A 162 14.16 11.69 2.52
C THR A 162 13.91 11.18 1.12
N ASP A 163 13.09 10.14 0.95
CA ASP A 163 12.72 9.63 -0.37
C ASP A 163 12.00 10.67 -1.21
N LEU A 164 11.12 11.49 -0.61
CA LEU A 164 10.48 12.60 -1.33
C LEU A 164 11.52 13.60 -1.88
N ASN A 165 12.57 13.88 -1.11
CA ASN A 165 13.67 14.74 -1.52
C ASN A 165 14.56 14.08 -2.59
N GLU A 166 14.67 12.76 -2.59
CA GLU A 166 15.45 12.03 -3.59
C GLU A 166 14.68 11.83 -4.89
N ILE A 167 13.38 11.53 -4.82
CA ILE A 167 12.46 11.52 -5.98
C ILE A 167 12.41 12.88 -6.66
N ARG A 168 12.49 13.97 -5.89
CA ARG A 168 12.61 15.33 -6.40
C ARG A 168 13.78 15.48 -7.37
N SER A 169 14.91 14.82 -7.08
CA SER A 169 16.14 14.86 -7.90
C SER A 169 16.19 13.74 -8.94
N TYR A 170 15.64 12.56 -8.63
CA TYR A 170 15.70 11.35 -9.44
C TYR A 170 14.35 10.60 -9.35
N PRO A 171 13.40 10.85 -10.27
CA PRO A 171 12.07 10.24 -10.21
C PRO A 171 12.05 8.71 -10.19
N THR A 172 13.10 8.05 -10.70
CA THR A 172 13.27 6.59 -10.64
C THR A 172 13.52 6.06 -9.22
N HIS A 173 13.99 6.91 -8.30
CA HIS A 173 14.21 6.57 -6.89
C HIS A 173 12.91 6.13 -6.20
N VAL A 174 11.74 6.47 -6.74
CA VAL A 174 10.48 5.94 -6.20
C VAL A 174 10.53 4.41 -6.06
N VAL A 175 11.14 3.70 -7.01
CA VAL A 175 11.30 2.23 -6.99
C VAL A 175 12.29 1.82 -5.91
N ASP A 176 13.38 2.55 -5.73
CA ASP A 176 14.39 2.28 -4.71
C ASP A 176 13.85 2.52 -3.30
N ALA A 177 13.01 3.54 -3.12
CA ALA A 177 12.33 3.82 -1.87
C ALA A 177 11.33 2.73 -1.51
N PHE A 178 10.51 2.30 -2.48
CA PHE A 178 9.67 1.11 -2.35
C PHE A 178 10.49 -0.13 -1.95
N ASN A 179 11.64 -0.37 -2.60
CA ASN A 179 12.49 -1.52 -2.27
C ASN A 179 13.14 -1.39 -0.89
N ARG A 180 13.56 -0.19 -0.48
CA ARG A 180 14.21 0.08 0.80
C ARG A 180 13.25 -0.14 1.96
N GLU A 181 12.06 0.46 1.91
CA GLU A 181 11.08 0.30 2.98
C GLU A 181 10.56 -1.14 3.07
N ALA A 182 10.45 -1.85 1.93
CA ALA A 182 10.19 -3.28 1.94
C ALA A 182 11.26 -4.03 2.75
N ARG A 183 12.55 -3.79 2.47
CA ARG A 183 13.68 -4.40 3.19
C ARG A 183 13.76 -4.02 4.66
N HIS A 184 13.52 -2.74 4.99
CA HIS A 184 13.51 -2.28 6.38
C HIS A 184 12.42 -2.98 7.20
N ALA A 185 11.22 -3.12 6.65
CA ALA A 185 10.14 -3.83 7.30
C ALA A 185 10.44 -5.31 7.55
N MET A 186 11.07 -5.99 6.56
CA MET A 186 11.50 -7.39 6.72
C MET A 186 12.59 -7.56 7.77
N THR A 187 13.56 -6.64 7.83
CA THR A 187 14.66 -6.68 8.81
C THR A 187 14.15 -6.50 10.24
N LEU A 188 13.17 -5.61 10.45
CA LEU A 188 12.56 -5.42 11.77
C LEU A 188 11.84 -6.67 12.27
N LYS A 189 11.15 -7.42 11.39
CA LYS A 189 10.48 -8.68 11.78
C LYS A 189 11.43 -9.82 12.11
N GLN A 190 12.66 -9.81 11.59
CA GLN A 190 13.69 -10.79 11.97
C GLN A 190 14.25 -10.53 13.38
N LEU A 191 14.09 -9.33 13.92
CA LEU A 191 14.51 -8.97 15.28
C LEU A 191 13.42 -9.26 16.34
N ASP A 192 12.18 -9.52 15.91
CA ASP A 192 11.02 -9.84 16.76
C ASP A 192 10.73 -11.36 16.86
N LEU A 193 11.61 -12.22 16.34
CA LEU A 193 11.59 -13.70 16.46
C LEU A 193 12.69 -14.19 17.41
#